data_AF-A0A2V6L8H9-F1
#
_entry.id   AF-A0A2V6L8H9-F1
#
_cell.length_a   1.000
_cell.length_b   1.000
_cell.length_c   1.000
_cell.angle_alpha   90.00
_cell.angle_beta   90.00
_cell.angle_gamma   90.00
#
_symmetry.space_group_name_H-M   'P 1'
#
loop_
_entity.id
_entity.type
_entity.pdbx_description
1 polymer ?
#
loop_
_entity_poly.entity_id
_entity_poly.type
_entity_poly.pdbx_seq_one_letter_code
_entity_poly.pdbx_strand_id
1 'polypeptide(L)'
;QTPRVRADLRSELSREQIDLVRKGLWKVVNEDGGTGGRARLKNVQVAGKTGTAQATDRGHKDTIAWFACFAPFDNPKYVVAAMVQGGEHGGSVAGPIATRIIERALALDEGKFDMQVAWLSPAHKANPFQMIKDVNYAGGNVPSGDEENADDSQNADAQMASSDATPDVEPEADSQGKVRRRAAVARAVPVAAPAPRNFFERLFGVRRQPVPVATPPPPPTRRRGTR
;
A
#
# COMPACT_ATOMS: atom_id res chain seq x y z
N GLN A 1 8.90 -23.08 -17.16
CA GLN A 1 9.36 -22.01 -18.08
C GLN A 1 10.71 -21.53 -17.56
N THR A 2 11.76 -21.48 -18.38
CA THR A 2 13.07 -20.98 -17.93
C THR A 2 12.95 -19.49 -17.62
N PRO A 3 13.40 -19.00 -16.44
CA PRO A 3 13.35 -17.59 -16.12
C PRO A 3 14.19 -16.81 -17.15
N ARG A 4 13.56 -15.81 -17.79
CA ARG A 4 14.21 -14.93 -18.76
C ARG A 4 14.40 -13.56 -18.14
N VAL A 5 15.63 -13.05 -18.16
CA VAL A 5 15.92 -11.66 -17.79
C VAL A 5 15.18 -10.75 -18.75
N ARG A 6 14.31 -9.87 -18.21
CA ARG A 6 13.54 -8.91 -19.01
C ARG A 6 14.22 -7.53 -19.10
N ALA A 7 14.98 -7.18 -18.07
CA ALA A 7 15.70 -5.92 -17.94
C ALA A 7 16.95 -6.14 -17.08
N ASP A 8 18.02 -5.42 -17.38
CA ASP A 8 19.22 -5.35 -16.54
C ASP A 8 19.45 -3.90 -16.12
N LEU A 9 18.96 -3.53 -14.95
CA LEU A 9 19.05 -2.17 -14.44
C LEU A 9 20.49 -1.65 -14.30
N ARG A 10 21.49 -2.55 -14.30
CA ARG A 10 22.92 -2.17 -14.22
C ARG A 10 23.45 -1.59 -15.53
N SER A 11 22.82 -1.92 -16.67
CA SER A 11 23.16 -1.35 -17.98
C SER A 11 22.17 -0.27 -18.42
N GLU A 12 20.95 -0.30 -17.89
CA GLU A 12 19.87 0.64 -18.26
C GLU A 12 19.90 1.96 -17.47
N LEU A 13 20.50 1.99 -16.27
CA LEU A 13 20.59 3.18 -15.43
C LEU A 13 22.04 3.60 -15.21
N SER A 14 22.29 4.91 -15.25
CA SER A 14 23.58 5.49 -14.87
C SER A 14 23.79 5.41 -13.36
N ARG A 15 25.04 5.53 -12.92
CA ARG A 15 25.37 5.55 -11.48
C ARG A 15 24.67 6.70 -10.77
N GLU A 16 24.60 7.87 -11.40
CA GLU A 16 23.94 9.06 -10.86
C GLU A 16 22.43 8.83 -10.69
N GLN A 17 21.78 8.12 -11.63
CA GLN A 17 20.37 7.75 -11.52
C GLN A 17 20.14 6.74 -10.39
N ILE A 18 21.01 5.75 -10.26
CA ILE A 18 20.96 4.78 -9.14
C ILE A 18 21.16 5.50 -7.81
N ASP A 19 22.11 6.42 -7.71
CA ASP A 19 22.37 7.18 -6.49
C ASP A 19 21.22 8.12 -6.12
N LEU A 20 20.55 8.70 -7.12
CA LEU A 20 19.33 9.47 -6.90
C LEU A 20 18.21 8.59 -6.30
N VAL A 21 18.01 7.38 -6.83
CA VAL A 21 17.04 6.42 -6.29
C VAL A 21 17.44 6.00 -4.87
N ARG A 22 18.72 5.66 -4.64
CA ARG A 22 19.25 5.32 -3.32
C ARG A 22 18.96 6.43 -2.32
N LYS A 23 19.24 7.70 -2.67
CA LYS A 23 18.95 8.86 -1.83
C LYS A 23 17.46 9.00 -1.53
N GLY A 24 16.59 8.73 -2.51
CA GLY A 24 15.14 8.68 -2.29
C GLY A 24 14.74 7.62 -1.26
N LEU A 25 15.29 6.41 -1.37
CA LEU A 25 15.06 5.33 -0.41
C LEU A 25 15.62 5.63 0.98
N TRP A 26 16.74 6.35 1.06
CA TRP A 26 17.28 6.83 2.33
C TRP A 26 16.35 7.85 2.99
N LYS A 27 15.80 8.80 2.21
CA LYS A 27 14.87 9.83 2.70
C LYS A 27 13.59 9.22 3.29
N VAL A 28 13.07 8.14 2.71
CA VAL A 28 11.89 7.42 3.24
C VAL A 28 12.07 7.02 4.71
N VAL A 29 13.29 6.70 5.14
CA VAL A 29 13.60 6.20 6.49
C VAL A 29 14.17 7.29 7.39
N ASN A 30 15.02 8.16 6.84
CA ASN A 30 15.87 9.06 7.64
C ASN A 30 15.44 10.53 7.59
N GLU A 31 14.63 10.94 6.62
CA GLU A 31 14.08 12.31 6.56
C GLU A 31 12.81 12.39 7.40
N ASP A 32 12.59 13.55 8.02
CA ASP A 32 11.35 13.79 8.77
C ASP A 32 10.16 13.81 7.81
N GLY A 33 9.05 13.20 8.22
CA GLY A 33 7.87 12.99 7.36
C GLY A 33 8.02 11.82 6.36
N GLY A 34 9.12 11.06 6.40
CA GLY A 34 9.26 9.83 5.62
C GLY A 34 8.37 8.70 6.15
N THR A 35 7.69 7.98 5.25
CA THR A 35 6.75 6.88 5.60
C THR A 35 7.41 5.68 6.29
N GLY A 36 8.75 5.61 6.30
CA GLY A 36 9.53 4.51 6.86
C GLY A 36 10.29 4.90 8.13
N GLY A 37 9.91 5.98 8.83
CA GLY A 37 10.64 6.49 10.00
C GLY A 37 10.92 5.44 11.08
N ARG A 38 9.98 4.50 11.29
CA ARG A 38 10.11 3.40 12.27
C ARG A 38 11.14 2.33 11.88
N ALA A 39 11.67 2.40 10.66
CA ALA A 39 12.76 1.56 10.16
C ALA A 39 14.15 2.21 10.40
N ARG A 40 14.22 3.36 11.06
CA ARG A 40 15.48 4.07 11.32
C ARG A 40 16.30 3.36 12.41
N LEU A 41 17.58 3.11 12.16
CA LEU A 41 18.53 2.60 13.14
C LEU A 41 19.50 3.70 13.58
N LYS A 42 19.93 3.67 14.85
CA LYS A 42 20.78 4.73 15.44
C LYS A 42 22.18 4.79 14.83
N ASN A 43 22.79 3.63 14.59
CA ASN A 43 24.21 3.52 14.22
C ASN A 43 24.41 3.07 12.76
N VAL A 44 23.33 2.77 12.04
CA VAL A 44 23.37 2.23 10.68
C VAL A 44 22.35 2.98 9.85
N GLN A 45 22.79 3.59 8.77
CA GLN A 45 21.87 4.22 7.83
C GLN A 45 21.19 3.16 6.98
N VAL A 46 19.87 3.11 7.07
CA VAL A 46 19.02 2.19 6.29
C VAL A 46 18.38 2.97 5.16
N ALA A 47 18.30 2.38 3.97
CA ALA A 47 17.49 2.89 2.87
C ALA A 47 16.46 1.84 2.47
N GLY A 48 15.21 2.24 2.28
CA GLY A 48 14.15 1.30 1.97
C GLY A 48 12.87 1.95 1.49
N LYS A 49 11.90 1.11 1.17
CA LYS A 49 10.57 1.53 0.73
C LYS A 49 9.48 0.70 1.37
N THR A 50 8.46 1.40 1.84
CA THR A 50 7.19 0.83 2.30
C THR A 50 6.30 0.45 1.13
N GLY A 51 5.58 -0.66 1.29
CA GLY A 51 4.48 -1.07 0.44
C GLY A 51 3.32 -1.55 1.30
N THR A 52 2.10 -1.34 0.80
CA THR A 52 0.87 -1.86 1.41
C THR A 52 0.00 -2.34 0.26
N ALA A 53 -0.39 -3.61 0.27
CA ALA A 53 -1.20 -4.22 -0.77
C ALA A 53 -2.54 -4.65 -0.18
N GLN A 54 -3.62 -4.22 -0.81
CA GLN A 54 -4.96 -4.69 -0.45
C GLN A 54 -5.09 -6.16 -0.84
N ALA A 55 -5.66 -6.96 0.05
CA ALA A 55 -5.86 -8.39 -0.15
C ALA A 55 -7.24 -8.83 0.34
N THR A 56 -7.56 -10.09 0.10
CA THR A 56 -8.76 -10.75 0.61
C THR A 56 -8.36 -12.13 1.11
N ASP A 57 -8.71 -12.45 2.36
CA ASP A 57 -8.58 -13.80 2.91
C ASP A 57 -9.95 -14.33 3.30
N ARG A 58 -10.33 -15.50 2.74
CA ARG A 58 -11.63 -16.17 2.99
C ARG A 58 -12.86 -15.26 2.84
N GLY A 59 -12.81 -14.31 1.91
CA GLY A 59 -13.89 -13.36 1.66
C GLY A 59 -13.89 -12.12 2.55
N HIS A 60 -12.94 -12.00 3.48
CA HIS A 60 -12.76 -10.82 4.33
C HIS A 60 -11.65 -9.90 3.80
N LYS A 61 -11.80 -8.59 4.01
CA LYS A 61 -10.76 -7.61 3.68
C LYS A 61 -9.49 -7.92 4.47
N ASP A 62 -8.37 -7.91 3.79
CA ASP A 62 -7.04 -8.15 4.34
C ASP A 62 -6.05 -7.13 3.77
N THR A 63 -4.87 -7.03 4.36
CA THR A 63 -3.79 -6.19 3.90
C THR A 63 -2.46 -6.90 4.05
N ILE A 64 -1.59 -6.74 3.07
CA ILE A 64 -0.23 -7.23 3.11
C ILE A 64 0.69 -6.02 3.26
N ALA A 65 1.39 -5.93 4.38
CA ALA A 65 2.42 -4.94 4.65
C ALA A 65 3.76 -5.43 4.07
N TRP A 66 4.44 -4.56 3.31
CA TRP A 66 5.74 -4.85 2.70
C TRP A 66 6.76 -3.80 3.08
N PHE A 67 8.00 -4.22 3.29
CA PHE A 67 9.13 -3.32 3.36
C PHE A 67 10.35 -3.98 2.73
N ALA A 68 10.94 -3.31 1.75
CA ALA A 68 12.20 -3.71 1.13
C ALA A 68 13.27 -2.68 1.47
N CYS A 69 14.42 -3.12 1.96
CA CYS A 69 15.49 -2.24 2.39
C CYS A 69 16.87 -2.85 2.21
N PHE A 70 17.88 -1.98 2.23
CA PHE A 70 19.27 -2.36 2.33
C PHE A 70 20.00 -1.50 3.34
N ALA A 71 21.09 -2.05 3.88
CA ALA A 71 21.99 -1.33 4.75
C ALA A 71 23.38 -1.99 4.80
N PRO A 72 24.43 -1.25 5.22
CA PRO A 72 24.48 0.21 5.41
C PRO A 72 24.24 0.99 4.11
N PHE A 73 23.80 2.25 4.22
CA PHE A 73 23.49 3.07 3.04
C PHE A 73 24.71 3.27 2.12
N ASP A 74 25.84 3.66 2.70
CA ASP A 74 27.04 4.04 1.95
C ASP A 74 27.75 2.84 1.32
N ASN A 75 27.84 1.73 2.07
CA ASN A 75 28.41 0.47 1.62
C ASN A 75 27.42 -0.69 1.86
N PRO A 76 26.43 -0.89 0.97
CA PRO A 76 25.38 -1.88 1.15
C PRO A 76 25.93 -3.30 1.28
N LYS A 77 25.55 -3.99 2.37
CA LYS A 77 25.95 -5.38 2.64
C LYS A 77 24.77 -6.34 2.63
N TYR A 78 23.64 -5.92 3.19
CA TYR A 78 22.44 -6.74 3.29
C TYR A 78 21.26 -6.08 2.57
N VAL A 79 20.42 -6.93 1.96
CA VAL A 79 19.10 -6.57 1.47
C VAL A 79 18.06 -7.47 2.14
N VAL A 80 16.98 -6.88 2.62
CA VAL A 80 15.87 -7.60 3.27
C VAL A 80 14.55 -7.13 2.68
N ALA A 81 13.71 -8.09 2.30
CA ALA A 81 12.31 -7.86 2.00
C ALA A 81 11.45 -8.61 3.01
N ALA A 82 10.67 -7.87 3.80
CA ALA A 82 9.70 -8.42 4.74
C ALA A 82 8.29 -8.22 4.20
N MET A 83 7.48 -9.27 4.28
CA MET A 83 6.07 -9.28 3.89
C MET A 83 5.26 -9.87 5.04
N VAL A 84 4.22 -9.16 5.47
CA VAL A 84 3.34 -9.57 6.56
C VAL A 84 1.89 -9.48 6.10
N GLN A 85 1.27 -10.64 5.93
CA GLN A 85 -0.18 -10.74 5.71
C GLN A 85 -0.92 -10.41 7.01
N GLY A 86 -2.06 -9.73 6.90
CA GLY A 86 -2.77 -9.14 8.06
C GLY A 86 -2.04 -7.92 8.65
N GLY A 87 -1.03 -7.38 7.98
CA GLY A 87 -0.33 -6.17 8.42
C GLY A 87 -0.96 -4.92 7.82
N GLU A 88 -1.27 -3.91 8.64
CA GLU A 88 -1.98 -2.71 8.19
C GLU A 88 -1.09 -1.81 7.31
N HIS A 89 0.15 -1.50 7.77
CA HIS A 89 1.05 -0.63 7.02
C HIS A 89 2.49 -1.17 6.95
N GLY A 90 3.11 -1.04 5.77
CA GLY A 90 4.51 -1.41 5.57
C GLY A 90 5.50 -0.69 6.49
N GLY A 91 5.22 0.56 6.83
CA GLY A 91 6.09 1.39 7.69
C GLY A 91 6.06 1.00 9.17
N SER A 92 4.87 0.71 9.73
CA SER A 92 4.69 0.37 11.15
C SER A 92 4.86 -1.12 11.45
N VAL A 93 4.67 -2.00 10.46
CA VAL A 93 4.71 -3.46 10.64
C VAL A 93 5.97 -4.07 10.02
N ALA A 94 6.11 -4.00 8.70
CA ALA A 94 7.19 -4.69 7.99
C ALA A 94 8.57 -4.00 8.16
N GLY A 95 8.58 -2.68 8.29
CA GLY A 95 9.78 -1.86 8.50
C GLY A 95 10.59 -2.26 9.74
N PRO A 96 9.99 -2.28 10.95
CA PRO A 96 10.65 -2.72 12.17
C PRO A 96 11.17 -4.16 12.09
N ILE A 97 10.44 -5.07 11.44
CA ILE A 97 10.87 -6.46 11.27
C ILE A 97 12.13 -6.54 10.40
N ALA A 98 12.11 -5.92 9.23
CA ALA A 98 13.23 -5.99 8.29
C ALA A 98 14.52 -5.38 8.87
N THR A 99 14.39 -4.26 9.58
CA THR A 99 15.54 -3.56 10.17
C THR A 99 16.08 -4.27 11.40
N ARG A 100 15.23 -4.96 12.15
CA ARG A 100 15.68 -5.86 13.21
C ARG A 100 16.52 -7.01 12.67
N ILE A 101 16.16 -7.57 11.52
CA ILE A 101 16.95 -8.61 10.84
C ILE A 101 18.32 -8.04 10.44
N ILE A 102 18.35 -6.88 9.79
CA ILE A 102 19.59 -6.21 9.37
C ILE A 102 20.48 -5.89 10.58
N GLU A 103 19.92 -5.31 11.64
CA GLU A 103 20.66 -4.95 12.86
C GLU A 103 21.32 -6.18 13.48
N ARG A 104 20.60 -7.31 13.57
CA ARG A 104 21.15 -8.56 14.10
C ARG A 104 22.18 -9.20 13.16
N ALA A 105 21.98 -9.12 11.84
CA ALA A 105 22.96 -9.61 10.87
C ALA A 105 24.28 -8.84 10.95
N LEU A 106 24.23 -7.51 11.04
CA LEU A 106 25.43 -6.69 11.23
C LEU A 106 26.10 -6.97 12.58
N ALA A 107 25.33 -7.15 13.65
CA ALA A 107 25.88 -7.51 14.96
C ALA A 107 26.56 -8.90 14.94
N LEU A 108 26.06 -9.85 14.13
CA LEU A 108 26.73 -11.16 13.92
C LEU A 108 28.08 -11.01 13.24
N ASP A 109 28.16 -10.19 12.19
CA ASP A 109 29.44 -9.92 11.50
C ASP A 109 30.50 -9.33 12.43
N GLU A 110 30.06 -8.49 13.36
CA GLU A 110 30.93 -7.83 14.34
C GLU A 110 31.26 -8.72 15.55
N GLY A 111 30.70 -9.94 15.62
CA GLY A 111 30.84 -10.82 16.79
C GLY A 111 30.14 -10.29 18.06
N LYS A 112 29.21 -9.35 17.91
CA LYS A 112 28.45 -8.70 19.01
C LYS A 112 27.09 -9.35 19.27
N PHE A 113 26.73 -10.36 18.50
CA PHE A 113 25.51 -11.14 18.69
C PHE A 113 25.83 -12.62 18.57
N ASP A 114 25.43 -13.38 19.58
CA ASP A 114 25.45 -14.84 19.52
C ASP A 114 24.02 -15.32 19.25
N MET A 115 23.83 -15.99 18.11
CA MET A 115 22.51 -16.46 17.70
C MET A 115 22.21 -17.83 18.31
N GLN A 116 21.38 -17.84 19.32
CA GLN A 116 20.83 -19.09 19.86
C GLN A 116 19.59 -19.50 19.06
N VAL A 117 19.72 -20.58 18.29
CA VAL A 117 18.58 -21.15 17.56
C VAL A 117 17.89 -22.15 18.47
N ALA A 118 16.68 -21.84 18.89
CA ALA A 118 15.79 -22.77 19.57
C ALA A 118 14.61 -23.10 18.64
N TRP A 119 14.19 -24.36 18.63
CA TRP A 119 12.93 -24.71 18.01
C TRP A 119 11.79 -24.09 18.81
N LEU A 120 10.91 -23.35 18.12
CA LEU A 120 9.70 -22.80 18.70
C LEU A 120 8.51 -23.60 18.21
N SER A 121 7.58 -23.91 19.10
CA SER A 121 6.29 -24.46 18.69
C SER A 121 5.59 -23.48 17.75
N PRO A 122 4.92 -23.95 16.68
CA PRO A 122 4.13 -23.09 15.82
C PRO A 122 3.18 -22.23 16.64
N ALA A 123 3.10 -20.94 16.31
CA ALA A 123 2.19 -20.03 16.96
C ALA A 123 0.74 -20.42 16.63
N HIS A 124 0.08 -21.15 17.52
CA HIS A 124 -1.35 -21.45 17.44
C HIS A 124 -2.15 -20.28 18.05
N LYS A 125 -2.14 -19.09 17.42
CA LYS A 125 -3.11 -18.06 17.82
C LYS A 125 -4.47 -18.38 17.23
N ALA A 126 -5.49 -18.45 18.07
CA ALA A 126 -6.89 -18.68 17.71
C ALA A 126 -7.57 -17.47 17.05
N ASN A 127 -6.83 -16.61 16.33
CA ASN A 127 -7.43 -15.47 15.64
C ASN A 127 -6.83 -15.29 14.24
N PRO A 128 -7.47 -15.85 13.19
CA PRO A 128 -6.96 -15.74 11.83
C PRO A 128 -7.17 -14.35 11.19
N PHE A 129 -7.79 -13.38 11.88
CA PHE A 129 -8.20 -12.10 11.26
C PHE A 129 -7.85 -10.83 12.06
N GLN A 130 -7.03 -10.93 13.12
CA GLN A 130 -6.59 -9.72 13.81
C GLN A 130 -5.48 -9.04 13.03
N MET A 131 -5.80 -7.87 12.46
CA MET A 131 -4.81 -7.04 11.79
C MET A 131 -3.75 -6.56 12.78
N ILE A 132 -2.48 -6.69 12.38
CA ILE A 132 -1.33 -6.16 13.10
C ILE A 132 -1.17 -4.69 12.67
N LYS A 133 -1.43 -3.78 13.61
CA LYS A 133 -1.32 -2.34 13.36
C LYS A 133 0.14 -1.87 13.38
N ASP A 134 0.92 -2.39 14.32
CA ASP A 134 2.32 -2.03 14.47
C ASP A 134 3.16 -3.14 15.11
N VAL A 135 4.48 -3.02 14.95
CA VAL A 135 5.49 -3.90 15.55
C VAL A 135 6.50 -3.05 16.29
N ASN A 136 6.70 -3.34 17.57
CA ASN A 136 7.66 -2.65 18.43
C ASN A 136 8.62 -3.65 19.09
N TYR A 137 9.90 -3.30 19.13
CA TYR A 137 10.92 -4.06 19.85
C TYR A 137 11.45 -3.22 21.01
N ALA A 138 11.56 -3.83 22.20
CA ALA A 138 12.19 -3.19 23.35
C ALA A 138 13.66 -2.83 23.02
N GLY A 139 14.05 -1.58 23.28
CA GLY A 139 15.36 -1.03 22.92
C GLY A 139 15.48 -0.50 21.49
N GLY A 140 14.41 -0.55 20.68
CA GLY A 140 14.31 0.19 19.43
C GLY A 140 14.06 1.67 19.68
N ASN A 141 14.72 2.54 18.93
CA ASN A 141 14.62 3.99 19.08
C ASN A 141 13.22 4.47 18.64
N VAL A 142 12.40 4.96 19.57
CA VAL A 142 11.16 5.71 19.29
C VAL A 142 11.32 7.03 20.04
N PRO A 143 11.45 8.18 19.33
CA PRO A 143 10.24 8.95 19.07
C PRO A 143 10.25 9.73 17.75
N SER A 144 9.13 9.66 17.03
CA SER A 144 8.55 10.80 16.32
C SER A 144 7.07 10.45 16.14
N GLY A 145 6.18 11.28 16.70
CA GLY A 145 4.74 11.05 16.64
C GLY A 145 4.28 10.85 15.20
N ASP A 146 3.65 9.71 14.95
CA ASP A 146 3.09 9.36 13.66
C ASP A 146 1.86 10.26 13.39
N GLU A 147 2.01 11.28 12.54
CA GLU A 147 0.86 11.95 11.90
C GLU A 147 0.22 11.08 10.80
N GLU A 148 0.65 9.83 10.62
CA GLU A 148 -0.02 8.87 9.73
C GLU A 148 -1.25 8.18 10.34
N ASN A 149 -1.60 8.45 11.61
CA ASN A 149 -2.90 8.03 12.17
C ASN A 149 -4.05 9.01 11.86
N ALA A 150 -3.83 10.03 11.01
CA ALA A 150 -4.87 10.97 10.58
C ALA A 150 -5.51 10.57 9.25
N ASP A 151 -6.10 9.38 9.17
CA ASP A 151 -7.24 9.14 8.26
C ASP A 151 -8.20 8.10 8.86
N ASP A 152 -8.81 8.51 9.97
CA ASP A 152 -10.07 7.92 10.44
C ASP A 152 -11.24 8.75 9.88
N SER A 153 -11.32 8.93 8.55
CA SER A 153 -12.48 9.61 7.93
C SER A 153 -12.64 9.42 6.42
N GLN A 154 -13.07 8.22 5.97
CA GLN A 154 -14.02 8.09 4.86
C GLN A 154 -15.04 6.99 5.11
N ASN A 155 -15.76 7.08 6.23
CA ASN A 155 -17.17 6.70 6.20
C ASN A 155 -17.93 7.96 5.80
N ALA A 156 -18.27 8.05 4.51
CA ALA A 156 -19.27 9.00 4.07
C ALA A 156 -20.58 8.67 4.81
N ASP A 157 -21.10 9.64 5.54
CA ASP A 157 -22.48 9.65 6.03
C ASP A 157 -23.43 9.40 4.86
N ALA A 158 -23.84 8.14 4.70
CA ALA A 158 -25.09 7.80 4.03
C ALA A 158 -26.17 7.83 5.10
N GLN A 159 -26.73 9.02 5.29
CA GLN A 159 -27.91 9.25 6.09
C GLN A 159 -29.10 8.51 5.47
N MET A 160 -29.53 7.39 6.05
CA MET A 160 -30.89 6.84 5.84
C MET A 160 -31.32 5.93 7.01
N ALA A 161 -32.43 6.35 7.62
CA ALA A 161 -33.61 5.57 8.00
C ALA A 161 -33.52 4.45 9.08
N SER A 162 -34.17 4.77 10.21
CA SER A 162 -35.00 3.93 11.11
C SER A 162 -34.48 2.58 11.62
N SER A 163 -34.45 2.51 12.96
CA SER A 163 -34.11 1.39 13.83
C SER A 163 -35.12 0.23 13.88
N ASP A 164 -35.71 -0.18 12.76
CA ASP A 164 -36.61 -1.36 12.71
C ASP A 164 -36.50 -2.11 11.38
N ALA A 165 -35.38 -2.81 11.18
CA ALA A 165 -35.24 -3.77 10.08
C ALA A 165 -34.87 -5.16 10.64
N THR A 166 -35.88 -6.02 10.78
CA THR A 166 -35.70 -7.46 10.93
C THR A 166 -34.93 -8.02 9.73
N PRO A 167 -33.97 -8.94 9.92
CA PRO A 167 -33.23 -9.53 8.82
C PRO A 167 -34.16 -10.34 7.91
N ASP A 168 -34.21 -10.01 6.63
CA ASP A 168 -34.82 -10.85 5.59
C ASP A 168 -33.96 -12.10 5.41
N VAL A 169 -34.45 -13.24 5.90
CA VAL A 169 -33.86 -14.56 5.65
C VAL A 169 -34.49 -15.10 4.37
N GLU A 170 -33.70 -15.28 3.31
CA GLU A 170 -34.18 -16.03 2.14
C GLU A 170 -34.46 -17.49 2.56
N PRO A 171 -35.63 -18.07 2.22
CA PRO A 171 -35.91 -19.47 2.52
C PRO A 171 -34.96 -20.38 1.75
N GLU A 172 -34.41 -21.38 2.45
CA GLU A 172 -33.52 -22.39 1.88
C GLU A 172 -34.14 -23.06 0.64
N ALA A 173 -33.30 -23.31 -0.37
CA ALA A 173 -33.69 -24.02 -1.58
C ALA A 173 -34.11 -25.46 -1.25
N ASP A 174 -35.16 -25.97 -1.91
CA ASP A 174 -35.52 -27.38 -1.81
C ASP A 174 -34.44 -28.28 -2.46
N SER A 175 -34.51 -29.58 -2.17
CA SER A 175 -33.52 -30.58 -2.57
C SER A 175 -33.37 -30.80 -4.09
N GLN A 176 -34.02 -29.98 -4.93
CA GLN A 176 -33.88 -29.98 -6.38
C GLN A 176 -33.56 -28.60 -7.00
N GLY A 177 -33.25 -27.58 -6.18
CA GLY A 177 -32.50 -26.40 -6.61
C GLY A 177 -33.20 -25.45 -7.59
N LYS A 178 -34.50 -25.18 -7.43
CA LYS A 178 -35.21 -24.14 -8.23
C LYS A 178 -35.89 -23.08 -7.36
N VAL A 179 -35.55 -21.80 -7.60
CA VAL A 179 -36.13 -20.64 -6.90
C VAL A 179 -37.06 -19.88 -7.86
N ARG A 180 -38.32 -19.60 -7.44
CA ARG A 180 -39.28 -18.78 -8.22
C ARG A 180 -38.98 -17.29 -8.01
N ARG A 181 -38.56 -16.57 -9.05
CA ARG A 181 -38.34 -15.10 -9.00
C ARG A 181 -39.65 -14.31 -9.15
N ARG A 182 -39.82 -13.26 -8.34
CA ARG A 182 -40.86 -12.22 -8.50
C ARG A 182 -40.30 -11.00 -9.24
N ALA A 183 -41.19 -10.23 -9.85
CA ALA A 183 -40.92 -9.21 -10.87
C ALA A 183 -40.10 -8.00 -10.40
N ALA A 184 -39.33 -7.42 -11.33
CA ALA A 184 -38.37 -6.33 -11.12
C ALA A 184 -39.04 -4.96 -10.90
N VAL A 185 -38.52 -4.19 -9.93
CA VAL A 185 -38.83 -2.77 -9.73
C VAL A 185 -37.77 -1.91 -10.45
N ALA A 186 -38.21 -0.84 -11.09
CA ALA A 186 -37.39 0.01 -11.96
C ALA A 186 -36.26 0.74 -11.22
N ARG A 187 -35.08 0.81 -11.85
CA ARG A 187 -33.85 1.43 -11.33
C ARG A 187 -33.77 2.89 -11.81
N ALA A 188 -33.50 3.83 -10.89
CA ALA A 188 -33.17 5.22 -11.24
C ALA A 188 -31.73 5.33 -11.79
N VAL A 189 -31.51 6.26 -12.72
CA VAL A 189 -30.24 6.51 -13.42
C VAL A 189 -29.28 7.33 -12.53
N PRO A 190 -28.00 6.96 -12.39
CA PRO A 190 -27.05 7.74 -11.59
C PRO A 190 -26.48 8.93 -12.38
N VAL A 191 -26.34 10.07 -11.69
CA VAL A 191 -25.64 11.28 -12.16
C VAL A 191 -24.13 11.04 -12.11
N ALA A 192 -23.41 11.47 -13.14
CA ALA A 192 -21.97 11.25 -13.32
C ALA A 192 -21.12 11.87 -12.21
N ALA A 193 -20.20 11.08 -11.64
CA ALA A 193 -19.20 11.55 -10.67
C ALA A 193 -18.04 12.29 -11.36
N PRO A 194 -17.45 13.33 -10.75
CA PRO A 194 -16.28 14.01 -11.29
C PRO A 194 -15.04 13.10 -11.28
N ALA A 195 -14.20 13.21 -12.32
CA ALA A 195 -13.05 12.34 -12.52
C ALA A 195 -12.02 12.43 -11.36
N PRO A 196 -11.42 11.29 -10.94
CA PRO A 196 -10.45 11.27 -9.86
C PRO A 196 -9.13 11.94 -10.27
N ARG A 197 -8.57 12.74 -9.37
CA ARG A 197 -7.24 13.35 -9.52
C ARG A 197 -6.15 12.32 -9.20
N ASN A 198 -5.11 12.26 -10.02
CA ASN A 198 -4.06 11.24 -9.95
C ASN A 198 -3.07 11.49 -8.80
N PHE A 199 -2.80 10.43 -8.04
CA PHE A 199 -1.90 10.37 -6.88
C PHE A 199 -0.50 10.96 -7.13
N PHE A 200 0.04 10.81 -8.34
CA PHE A 200 1.38 11.31 -8.71
C PHE A 200 1.50 12.83 -8.74
N GLU A 201 0.42 13.57 -9.04
CA GLU A 201 0.46 15.04 -9.06
C GLU A 201 0.56 15.63 -7.65
N ARG A 202 0.04 14.92 -6.64
CA ARG A 202 0.07 15.31 -5.24
C ARG A 202 1.48 15.24 -4.64
N LEU A 203 2.34 14.37 -5.16
CA LEU A 203 3.65 14.11 -4.59
C LEU A 203 4.79 14.91 -5.25
N PHE A 204 4.62 15.35 -6.50
CA PHE A 204 5.72 15.94 -7.30
C PHE A 204 5.46 17.33 -7.90
N GLY A 205 4.34 17.99 -7.59
CA GLY A 205 4.19 19.43 -7.81
C GLY A 205 4.34 19.93 -9.26
N VAL A 206 4.03 19.13 -10.28
CA VAL A 206 4.09 19.56 -11.68
C VAL A 206 2.74 20.16 -12.10
N ARG A 207 2.64 21.49 -12.15
CA ARG A 207 1.49 22.18 -12.78
C ARG A 207 1.65 22.11 -14.30
N ARG A 208 0.79 21.37 -15.00
CA ARG A 208 0.62 21.55 -16.45
C ARG A 208 -0.21 22.82 -16.70
N GLN A 209 0.35 23.74 -17.46
CA GLN A 209 -0.36 24.92 -17.96
C GLN A 209 -1.37 24.45 -19.03
N PRO A 210 -2.66 24.85 -18.97
CA PRO A 210 -3.63 24.42 -19.96
C PRO A 210 -3.32 25.04 -21.33
N VAL A 211 -3.25 24.19 -22.36
CA VAL A 211 -3.18 24.59 -23.77
C VAL A 211 -4.53 25.22 -24.16
N PRO A 212 -4.57 26.35 -24.90
CA PRO A 212 -5.83 26.94 -25.33
C PRO A 212 -6.60 25.98 -26.24
N VAL A 213 -7.91 25.83 -25.97
CA VAL A 213 -8.83 25.01 -26.75
C VAL A 213 -9.06 25.65 -28.11
N ALA A 214 -8.82 24.91 -29.20
CA ALA A 214 -9.17 25.35 -30.55
C ALA A 214 -10.70 25.49 -30.69
N THR A 215 -11.17 26.63 -31.19
CA THR A 215 -12.58 26.89 -31.49
C THR A 215 -13.10 25.93 -32.57
N PRO A 216 -14.29 25.32 -32.40
CA PRO A 216 -14.88 24.48 -33.43
C PRO A 216 -15.27 25.32 -34.67
N PRO A 217 -15.18 24.76 -35.89
CA PRO A 217 -15.57 25.47 -37.11
C PRO A 217 -17.09 25.74 -37.15
N PRO A 218 -17.53 26.84 -37.79
CA PRO A 218 -18.94 27.18 -37.89
C PRO A 218 -19.73 26.14 -38.69
N PRO A 219 -21.02 25.95 -38.40
CA PRO A 219 -21.86 24.97 -39.08
C PRO A 219 -22.04 25.30 -40.57
N PRO A 220 -22.20 24.30 -41.45
CA PRO A 220 -22.35 24.52 -42.89
C PRO A 220 -23.67 25.26 -43.18
N THR A 221 -23.56 26.36 -43.93
CA THR A 221 -24.72 27.11 -44.45
C THR A 221 -25.53 26.23 -45.39
N ARG A 222 -26.73 25.84 -44.95
CA ARG A 222 -27.71 25.14 -45.78
C ARG A 222 -28.22 26.10 -46.85
N ARG A 223 -27.73 25.96 -48.10
CA ARG A 223 -28.32 26.64 -49.26
C ARG A 223 -29.79 26.19 -49.38
N ARG A 224 -30.73 27.11 -49.17
CA ARG A 224 -32.09 26.98 -49.71
C ARG A 224 -31.98 27.07 -51.23
N GLY A 225 -32.12 25.95 -51.91
CA GLY A 225 -32.41 25.95 -53.34
C GLY A 225 -33.81 26.53 -53.55
N THR A 226 -33.89 27.61 -54.32
CA THR A 226 -35.12 28.07 -54.96
C THR A 226 -34.98 27.82 -56.45
N ARG A 227 -35.93 27.05 -56.98
CA ARG A 227 -36.17 26.64 -58.37
C ARG A 227 -35.25 25.57 -58.95
#